data_AF-A0A957V774-F1
#
_entry.id   AF-A0A957V774-F1
#
_cell.length_a   1.000
_cell.length_b   1.000
_cell.length_c   1.000
_cell.angle_alpha   90.00
_cell.angle_beta   90.00
_cell.angle_gamma   90.00
#
_symmetry.space_group_name_H-M   'P 1'
#
loop_
_entity.id
_entity.type
_entity.pdbx_description
1 polymer ?
#
loop_
_entity_poly.entity_id
_entity_poly.type
_entity_poly.pdbx_seq_one_letter_code
_entity_poly.pdbx_strand_id
1 'polypeptide(L)'
;EGDSIDLPADLPGSPAEARAHLIAGCRQAVKLVQQKLPAEAVAYRQWLLLLARKAAESTKEGGFLGIGGTLISAEERSALHELETALAIAG
;
A
#
# COMPACT_ATOMS: atom_id res chain seq x y z
N GLU A 1 18.93 1.65 -12.51
CA GLU A 1 19.03 0.47 -11.63
C GLU A 1 17.80 0.45 -10.76
N GLY A 2 16.84 -0.41 -11.06
CA GLY A 2 15.67 -0.60 -10.19
C GLY A 2 16.09 -1.59 -9.11
N ASP A 3 16.29 -1.11 -7.89
CA ASP A 3 16.50 -1.97 -6.74
C ASP A 3 15.34 -2.97 -6.70
N SER A 4 15.64 -4.27 -6.76
CA SER A 4 14.61 -5.29 -6.72
C SER A 4 13.88 -5.14 -5.40
N ILE A 5 12.60 -4.76 -5.44
CA ILE A 5 11.77 -4.75 -4.23
C ILE A 5 11.81 -6.17 -3.68
N ASP A 6 12.43 -6.32 -2.51
CA ASP A 6 12.53 -7.60 -1.81
C ASP A 6 11.13 -7.97 -1.31
N LEU A 7 10.37 -8.60 -2.21
CA LEU A 7 9.02 -9.04 -1.92
C LEU A 7 9.09 -10.14 -0.87
N PRO A 8 8.12 -10.18 0.05
CA PRO A 8 8.09 -11.23 1.05
C PRO A 8 8.09 -12.60 0.36
N ALA A 9 8.95 -13.51 0.83
CA ALA A 9 9.19 -14.80 0.19
C ALA A 9 7.93 -15.70 0.10
N ASP A 10 6.91 -15.37 0.89
CA ASP A 10 5.60 -16.03 0.95
C ASP A 10 4.51 -15.28 0.18
N LEU A 11 4.86 -14.34 -0.69
CA LEU A 11 3.87 -13.63 -1.51
C LEU A 11 3.12 -14.62 -2.42
N PRO A 12 1.77 -14.65 -2.35
CA PRO A 12 0.97 -15.48 -3.25
C PRO A 12 1.20 -15.17 -4.72
N GLY A 13 1.06 -16.18 -5.58
CA GLY A 13 1.33 -16.05 -7.02
C GLY A 13 0.28 -15.25 -7.80
N SER A 14 -0.93 -15.07 -7.27
CA SER A 14 -1.96 -14.25 -7.93
C SER A 14 -1.98 -12.80 -7.40
N PRO A 15 -2.20 -11.79 -8.26
CA PRO A 15 -2.24 -10.39 -7.82
C PRO A 15 -3.30 -10.09 -6.76
N ALA A 16 -4.44 -10.78 -6.83
CA ALA A 16 -5.54 -10.62 -5.87
C ALA A 16 -5.16 -11.19 -4.49
N GLU A 17 -4.56 -12.38 -4.44
CA GLU A 17 -4.09 -12.97 -3.19
C GLU A 17 -2.90 -12.19 -2.62
N ALA A 18 -1.98 -11.74 -3.47
CA ALA A 18 -0.86 -10.89 -3.07
C ALA A 18 -1.35 -9.59 -2.41
N ARG A 19 -2.34 -8.93 -3.01
CA ARG A 19 -3.00 -7.76 -2.41
C ARG A 19 -3.59 -8.06 -1.04
N ALA A 20 -4.39 -9.12 -0.93
CA ALA A 20 -5.01 -9.50 0.33
C ALA A 20 -3.96 -9.82 1.41
N HIS A 21 -2.90 -10.53 1.03
CA HIS A 21 -1.77 -10.88 1.90
C HIS A 21 -1.04 -9.62 2.40
N LEU A 22 -0.71 -8.68 1.51
CA LEU A 22 -0.02 -7.44 1.87
C LEU A 22 -0.87 -6.55 2.78
N ILE A 23 -2.17 -6.42 2.50
CA ILE A 23 -3.11 -5.67 3.36
C ILE A 23 -3.21 -6.31 4.74
N ALA A 24 -3.25 -7.64 4.83
CA ALA A 24 -3.22 -8.35 6.11
C ALA A 24 -1.92 -8.07 6.89
N GLY A 25 -0.77 -8.02 6.19
CA GLY A 25 0.51 -7.60 6.76
C GLY A 25 0.47 -6.20 7.36
N CYS A 26 -0.10 -5.22 6.64
CA CYS A 26 -0.28 -3.85 7.14
C CYS A 26 -1.15 -3.82 8.41
N ARG A 27 -2.26 -4.57 8.45
CA ARG A 27 -3.11 -4.70 9.66
C ARG A 27 -2.32 -5.24 10.85
N GLN A 28 -1.52 -6.30 10.62
CA GLN A 28 -0.72 -6.90 11.67
C GLN A 28 0.34 -5.95 12.20
N ALA A 29 1.01 -5.19 11.33
CA ALA A 29 1.98 -4.19 11.72
C ALA A 29 1.34 -3.09 12.59
N VAL A 30 0.17 -2.56 12.19
CA VAL A 30 -0.58 -1.60 13.00
C VAL A 30 -0.95 -2.18 14.37
N LYS A 31 -1.41 -3.43 14.43
CA LYS A 31 -1.74 -4.10 15.69
C LYS A 31 -0.53 -4.19 16.61
N LEU A 32 0.64 -4.50 16.08
CA LEU A 32 1.89 -4.55 16.86
C LEU A 32 2.27 -3.16 17.39
N VAL A 33 2.21 -2.13 16.55
CA VAL A 33 2.49 -0.74 16.99
C VAL A 33 1.46 -0.31 18.05
N GLN A 34 0.17 -0.58 17.86
CA GLN A 34 -0.87 -0.29 18.85
C GLN A 34 -0.60 -0.97 20.20
N GLN A 35 -0.06 -2.20 20.20
CA GLN A 35 0.27 -2.95 21.41
C GLN A 35 1.53 -2.46 22.11
N LYS A 36 2.56 -2.04 21.37
CA LYS A 36 3.89 -1.71 21.92
C LYS A 36 4.08 -0.20 22.13
N LEU A 37 3.49 0.61 21.25
CA LEU A 37 3.65 2.05 21.15
C LEU A 37 2.27 2.69 20.84
N PRO A 38 1.29 2.59 21.75
CA PRO A 38 -0.08 3.05 21.49
C PRO A 38 -0.17 4.53 21.12
N ALA A 39 0.75 5.37 21.65
CA ALA A 39 0.82 6.80 21.33
C ALA A 39 1.17 7.07 19.85
N GLU A 40 1.94 6.18 19.22
CA GLU A 40 2.41 6.33 17.83
C GLU A 40 1.46 5.70 16.81
N ALA A 41 0.49 4.91 17.26
CA ALA A 41 -0.31 4.07 16.37
C ALA A 41 -1.13 4.87 15.36
N VAL A 42 -1.62 6.06 15.73
CA VAL A 42 -2.33 6.96 14.80
C VAL A 42 -1.39 7.48 13.72
N ALA A 43 -0.22 7.99 14.12
CA ALA A 43 0.77 8.53 13.18
C ALA A 43 1.29 7.43 12.24
N TYR A 44 1.52 6.22 12.75
CA TYR A 44 1.96 5.08 11.96
C TYR A 44 0.95 4.69 10.87
N ARG A 45 -0.36 4.66 11.20
CA ARG A 45 -1.42 4.41 10.21
C ARG A 45 -1.43 5.46 9.10
N GLN A 46 -1.37 6.74 9.47
CA GLN A 46 -1.36 7.84 8.51
C GLN A 46 -0.12 7.80 7.61
N TRP A 47 1.04 7.47 8.18
CA TRP A 47 2.28 7.31 7.44
C TRP A 47 2.23 6.16 6.42
N LEU A 48 1.65 5.01 6.79
CA LEU A 48 1.44 3.89 5.86
C LEU A 48 0.56 4.28 4.67
N LEU A 49 -0.56 4.96 4.92
CA LEU A 49 -1.45 5.42 3.85
C LEU A 49 -0.77 6.42 2.93
N LEU A 50 -0.01 7.37 3.49
CA LEU A 50 0.78 8.33 2.72
C LEU A 50 1.79 7.64 1.81
N LEU A 51 2.50 6.63 2.33
CA LEU A 51 3.47 5.86 1.56
C LEU A 51 2.81 5.10 0.40
N ALA A 52 1.69 4.42 0.67
CA ALA A 52 0.94 3.70 -0.36
C ALA A 52 0.45 4.64 -1.47
N ARG A 53 -0.05 5.83 -1.10
CA ARG A 53 -0.46 6.84 -2.07
C ARG A 53 0.71 7.34 -2.92
N LYS A 54 1.86 7.64 -2.30
CA LYS A 54 3.07 8.04 -3.02
C LYS A 54 3.57 6.95 -3.97
N ALA A 55 3.47 5.68 -3.58
CA ALA A 55 3.85 4.56 -4.44
C ALA A 55 2.94 4.48 -5.67
N ALA A 56 1.61 4.54 -5.50
CA ALA A 56 0.66 4.57 -6.61
C ALA A 56 0.87 5.79 -7.53
N GLU A 57 1.25 6.93 -6.95
CA GLU A 57 1.58 8.14 -7.70
C GLU A 57 2.96 8.10 -8.38
N SER A 58 3.84 7.16 -8.03
CA SER A 58 5.20 7.04 -8.58
C SER A 58 5.28 6.08 -9.76
N THR A 59 4.28 5.22 -9.99
CA THR A 59 4.19 4.31 -11.16
C THR A 59 3.97 5.07 -12.49
N LYS A 60 4.11 6.40 -12.49
CA LYS A 60 3.91 7.30 -13.64
C LYS A 60 4.91 7.12 -14.80
N GLU A 61 5.87 6.20 -14.70
CA GLU A 61 6.82 5.88 -15.77
C GLU A 61 6.42 4.63 -16.59
N GLY A 62 5.12 4.31 -16.66
CA GLY A 62 4.58 3.22 -17.50
C GLY A 62 3.97 3.64 -18.84
N GLY A 63 4.04 4.92 -19.22
CA GLY A 63 3.57 5.39 -20.52
C GLY A 63 4.64 5.17 -21.58
N PHE A 64 4.57 4.06 -22.32
CA PHE A 64 5.53 3.70 -23.38
C PHE A 64 5.84 4.81 -24.42
N LEU A 65 5.07 5.91 -24.49
CA LEU A 65 5.28 6.97 -25.49
C LEU A 65 4.87 8.38 -25.01
N GLY A 66 5.16 8.81 -23.77
CA GLY A 66 5.19 10.26 -23.46
C GLY A 66 3.90 11.07 -23.67
N ILE A 67 2.71 10.46 -23.61
CA ILE A 67 1.42 11.17 -23.59
C ILE A 67 0.68 10.70 -22.34
N GLY A 68 0.34 11.65 -21.47
CA GLY A 68 -0.10 11.45 -20.09
C GLY A 68 -1.07 10.28 -19.85
N GLY A 69 -0.68 9.40 -18.94
CA GLY A 69 -1.47 8.27 -18.47
C GLY A 69 -2.11 8.55 -17.10
N THR A 70 -3.29 7.98 -16.89
CA THR A 70 -4.23 8.16 -15.78
C THR A 70 -3.60 8.34 -14.40
N LEU A 71 -4.09 9.35 -13.67
CA LEU A 71 -3.65 9.81 -12.35
C LEU A 71 -3.96 8.79 -11.24
N ILE A 72 -3.34 7.61 -11.24
CA ILE A 72 -3.70 6.39 -10.48
C ILE A 72 -4.76 5.55 -11.25
N SER A 73 -4.54 4.24 -11.37
CA SER A 73 -5.44 3.29 -12.01
C SER A 73 -6.70 3.04 -11.16
N ALA A 74 -7.75 2.42 -11.72
CA ALA A 74 -8.93 2.06 -10.94
C ALA A 74 -8.61 1.00 -9.88
N GLU A 75 -7.74 0.05 -10.23
CA GLU A 75 -7.28 -1.05 -9.39
C GLU A 75 -6.40 -0.55 -8.24
N GLU A 76 -5.57 0.46 -8.49
CA GLU A 76 -4.77 1.15 -7.46
C GLU A 76 -5.66 1.96 -6.51
N ARG A 77 -6.68 2.67 -7.02
CA ARG A 77 -7.67 3.35 -6.15
C ARG A 77 -8.42 2.36 -5.26
N SER A 78 -8.84 1.21 -5.80
CA SER A 78 -9.44 0.15 -4.99
C SER A 78 -8.49 -0.33 -3.89
N ALA A 79 -7.20 -0.50 -4.22
CA ALA A 79 -6.18 -0.93 -3.25
C ALA A 79 -6.05 0.05 -2.10
N LEU A 80 -6.00 1.35 -2.41
CA LEU A 80 -5.92 2.42 -1.42
C LEU A 80 -7.15 2.44 -0.52
N HIS A 81 -8.35 2.27 -1.08
CA HIS A 81 -9.58 2.24 -0.29
C HIS A 81 -9.69 1.02 0.63
N GLU A 82 -9.29 -0.16 0.13
CA GLU A 82 -9.17 -1.36 0.96
C GLU A 82 -8.15 -1.17 2.07
N LEU A 83 -7.05 -0.48 1.80
CA LEU A 83 -6.01 -0.15 2.79
C LEU A 83 -6.53 0.86 3.84
N GLU A 84 -7.23 1.92 3.43
CA GLU A 84 -7.88 2.87 4.35
C GLU A 84 -8.79 2.14 5.34
N THR A 85 -9.65 1.28 4.79
CA THR A 85 -10.55 0.42 5.58
C THR A 85 -9.76 -0.49 6.53
N ALA A 86 -8.71 -1.13 6.03
CA ALA A 86 -7.86 -2.02 6.81
C ALA A 86 -7.14 -1.31 7.95
N LEU A 87 -6.71 -0.07 7.73
CA LEU A 87 -6.05 0.74 8.72
C LEU A 87 -7.05 1.45 9.65
N ALA A 88 -8.36 1.34 9.42
CA ALA A 88 -9.39 2.11 10.14
C ALA A 88 -9.12 3.63 10.10
N ILE A 89 -8.64 4.11 8.96
CA ILE A 89 -8.52 5.53 8.64
C ILE A 89 -9.82 5.90 7.93
N ALA A 90 -10.64 6.77 8.51
CA ALA A 90 -11.77 7.33 7.79
C ALA A 90 -11.23 8.16 6.61
N GLY A 91 -11.70 7.86 5.40
CA GLY A 91 -11.44 8.66 4.20
C GLY A 91 -12.05 10.06 4.29
#